data_AF-A0A968VZE9-F1
#
_entry.id   AF-A0A968VZE9-F1
#
_cell.length_a   1.000
_cell.length_b   1.000
_cell.length_c   1.000
_cell.angle_alpha   90.00
_cell.angle_beta   90.00
_cell.angle_gamma   90.00
#
_symmetry.space_group_name_H-M   'P 1'
#
loop_
_entity.id
_entity.type
_entity.pdbx_description
1 polymer ?
#
loop_
_entity_poly.entity_id
_entity_poly.type
_entity_poly.pdbx_seq_one_letter_code
_entity_poly.pdbx_strand_id
1 'polypeptide(L)'
;MANVPVGKATGIFPGRVAWAHNKDATNENMTNEPGDYWWDSKNASQDKVNHMMDSAICLLAGTNSVRDAFTKLFEYHNAQRGKPGGYLHGEKS
;
A
#
# COMPACT_ATOMS: atom_id res chain seq x y z
N MET A 1 -0.51 -26.15 -20.74
CA MET A 1 -0.26 -26.48 -19.32
C MET A 1 -0.83 -25.36 -18.48
N ALA A 2 -1.57 -25.67 -17.41
CA ALA A 2 -2.10 -24.65 -16.50
C ALA A 2 -0.96 -24.09 -15.63
N ASN A 3 -1.01 -22.80 -15.32
CA ASN A 3 -0.05 -22.19 -14.39
C ASN A 3 -0.25 -22.81 -13.00
N VAL A 4 0.69 -23.65 -12.55
CA VAL A 4 0.69 -24.22 -11.21
C VAL A 4 1.43 -23.24 -10.30
N PRO A 5 0.77 -22.65 -9.28
CA PRO A 5 1.42 -21.69 -8.41
C PRO A 5 2.58 -22.33 -7.66
N VAL A 6 3.76 -21.71 -7.76
CA VAL A 6 4.96 -22.11 -7.02
C VAL A 6 5.00 -21.29 -5.72
N GLY A 7 4.82 -21.96 -4.58
CA GLY A 7 4.94 -21.36 -3.25
C GLY A 7 3.67 -21.48 -2.38
N LYS A 8 3.79 -21.06 -1.12
CA LYS A 8 2.68 -21.00 -0.17
C LYS A 8 2.14 -19.58 -0.12
N ALA A 9 0.85 -19.39 -0.40
CA ALA A 9 0.19 -18.10 -0.29
C ALA A 9 0.25 -17.56 1.16
N THR A 10 0.55 -16.27 1.31
CA THR A 10 0.68 -15.59 2.60
C THR A 10 -0.13 -14.29 2.62
N GLY A 11 -0.29 -13.70 3.81
CA GLY A 11 -0.99 -12.44 4.04
C GLY A 11 -2.33 -12.64 4.76
N ILE A 12 -2.92 -11.53 5.22
CA ILE A 12 -4.23 -11.52 5.88
C ILE A 12 -5.34 -12.12 5.01
N PHE A 13 -5.19 -12.01 3.68
CA PHE A 13 -5.90 -12.81 2.70
C PHE A 13 -4.85 -13.52 1.82
N PRO A 14 -4.64 -14.83 1.99
CA PRO A 14 -3.56 -15.54 1.32
C PRO A 14 -3.58 -15.33 -0.20
N GLY A 15 -2.49 -14.77 -0.73
CA GLY A 15 -2.31 -14.56 -2.17
C GLY A 15 -3.01 -13.32 -2.74
N ARG A 16 -3.62 -12.47 -1.91
CA ARG A 16 -4.21 -11.21 -2.35
C ARG A 16 -3.12 -10.22 -2.76
N VAL A 17 -3.33 -9.58 -3.91
CA VAL A 17 -2.53 -8.44 -4.39
C VAL A 17 -3.48 -7.26 -4.59
N ALA A 18 -3.05 -6.07 -4.17
CA ALA A 18 -3.80 -4.82 -4.34
C ALA A 18 -2.99 -3.84 -5.20
N TRP A 19 -3.67 -3.15 -6.10
CA TRP A 19 -3.10 -2.11 -6.96
C TRP A 19 -3.98 -0.87 -6.89
N ALA A 20 -3.35 0.30 -6.90
CA ALA A 20 -4.01 1.58 -7.03
C ALA A 20 -3.36 2.36 -8.17
N HIS A 21 -4.17 3.09 -8.94
CA HIS A 21 -3.71 3.92 -10.04
C HIS A 21 -4.58 5.17 -10.12
N ASN A 22 -3.94 6.33 -10.21
CA ASN A 22 -4.60 7.60 -10.48
C ASN A 22 -3.79 8.33 -11.55
N LYS A 23 -4.36 8.47 -12.75
CA LYS A 23 -3.72 9.12 -13.89
C LYS A 23 -3.30 10.57 -13.61
N ASP A 24 -4.01 11.24 -12.69
CA ASP A 24 -3.77 12.64 -12.38
C ASP A 24 -2.73 12.79 -11.24
N ALA A 25 -2.16 11.70 -10.72
CA ALA A 25 -1.14 11.74 -9.67
C ALA A 25 0.18 12.33 -10.17
N THR A 26 0.42 12.21 -11.48
CA THR A 26 1.61 12.71 -12.16
C THR A 26 1.22 13.63 -13.32
N ASN A 27 2.04 14.65 -13.60
CA ASN A 27 1.86 15.48 -14.79
C ASN A 27 2.46 14.79 -16.02
N GLU A 28 1.60 14.32 -16.93
CA GLU A 28 2.02 13.69 -18.19
C GLU A 28 2.70 14.64 -19.18
N ASN A 29 2.54 15.95 -19.00
CA ASN A 29 3.11 16.98 -19.88
C ASN A 29 4.46 17.54 -19.38
N MET A 30 5.04 16.94 -18.34
CA MET A 30 6.34 17.31 -17.80
C MET A 30 7.46 17.12 -18.85
N THR A 31 8.36 18.09 -18.97
CA THR A 31 9.40 18.10 -20.01
C THR A 31 10.71 17.41 -19.59
N ASN A 32 10.96 17.23 -18.30
CA ASN A 32 12.22 16.72 -17.74
C ASN A 32 13.45 17.61 -18.00
N GLU A 33 13.23 18.88 -18.30
CA GLU A 33 14.28 19.86 -18.50
C GLU A 33 14.74 20.45 -17.16
N PRO A 34 15.93 21.10 -17.09
CA PRO A 34 16.36 21.78 -15.88
C PRO A 34 15.29 22.78 -15.37
N GLY A 35 14.74 22.53 -14.18
CA GLY A 35 13.66 23.32 -13.58
C GLY A 35 12.24 22.75 -13.80
N ASP A 36 12.12 21.58 -14.43
CA ASP A 36 10.88 20.83 -14.55
C ASP A 36 11.10 19.33 -14.31
N TYR A 37 11.21 18.95 -13.04
CA TYR A 37 11.56 17.60 -12.63
C TYR A 37 10.36 16.79 -12.15
N TRP A 38 10.45 15.47 -12.26
CA TRP A 38 9.36 14.55 -11.89
C TRP A 38 9.00 14.58 -10.39
N TRP A 39 9.92 14.98 -9.52
CA TRP A 39 9.68 15.09 -8.07
C TRP A 39 9.12 16.46 -7.65
N ASP A 40 9.04 17.43 -8.57
CA ASP A 40 8.49 18.74 -8.24
C ASP A 40 7.00 18.62 -7.90
N SER A 41 6.52 19.42 -6.95
CA SER A 41 5.12 19.38 -6.50
C SER A 41 4.11 19.70 -7.61
N LYS A 42 4.52 20.43 -8.65
CA LYS A 42 3.73 20.66 -9.88
C LYS A 42 3.56 19.39 -10.74
N ASN A 43 4.47 18.42 -10.60
CA ASN A 43 4.54 17.20 -11.42
C ASN A 43 4.18 15.93 -10.66
N ALA A 44 4.26 15.94 -9.32
CA ALA A 44 3.85 14.84 -8.45
C ALA A 44 2.90 15.33 -7.34
N SER A 45 1.63 14.92 -7.43
CA SER A 45 0.62 15.31 -6.45
C SER A 45 0.68 14.41 -5.22
N GLN A 46 1.24 14.93 -4.13
CA GLN A 46 1.34 14.21 -2.85
C GLN A 46 -0.02 13.71 -2.35
N ASP A 47 -1.07 14.52 -2.46
CA ASP A 47 -2.42 14.15 -1.99
C ASP A 47 -2.98 12.95 -2.75
N LYS A 48 -2.79 12.92 -4.08
CA LYS A 48 -3.25 11.79 -4.91
C LYS A 48 -2.42 10.53 -4.65
N VAL A 49 -1.12 10.67 -4.44
CA VAL A 49 -0.23 9.56 -4.06
C VAL A 49 -0.62 9.00 -2.68
N ASN A 50 -0.90 9.86 -1.70
CA ASN A 50 -1.39 9.45 -0.39
C ASN A 50 -2.71 8.69 -0.49
N HIS A 51 -3.67 9.22 -1.26
CA HIS A 51 -4.94 8.55 -1.48
C HIS A 51 -4.77 7.18 -2.17
N MET A 52 -3.87 7.06 -3.14
CA MET A 52 -3.53 5.78 -3.78
C MET A 52 -2.95 4.78 -2.77
N MET A 53 -2.05 5.23 -1.90
CA MET A 53 -1.46 4.41 -0.84
C MET A 53 -2.51 3.92 0.15
N ASP A 54 -3.35 4.82 0.67
CA ASP A 54 -4.43 4.50 1.59
C ASP A 54 -5.43 3.51 0.96
N SER A 55 -5.77 3.71 -0.31
CA SER A 55 -6.66 2.83 -1.07
C SER A 55 -6.05 1.42 -1.22
N ALA A 56 -4.78 1.32 -1.58
CA ALA A 56 -4.09 0.04 -1.74
C ALA A 56 -4.01 -0.72 -0.40
N ILE A 57 -3.72 -0.03 0.70
CA ILE A 57 -3.68 -0.61 2.04
C ILE A 57 -5.08 -1.10 2.47
N CYS A 58 -6.12 -0.29 2.26
CA CYS A 58 -7.51 -0.66 2.53
C CYS A 58 -7.94 -1.90 1.74
N LEU A 59 -7.64 -1.95 0.43
CA LEU A 59 -7.94 -3.11 -0.43
C LEU A 59 -7.21 -4.37 0.04
N LEU A 60 -5.93 -4.24 0.40
CA LEU A 60 -5.12 -5.33 0.92
C LEU A 60 -5.71 -5.88 2.23
N ALA A 61 -6.12 -5.01 3.15
CA ALA A 61 -6.67 -5.39 4.45
C ALA A 61 -8.20 -5.67 4.45
N GLY A 62 -8.89 -5.43 3.34
CA GLY A 62 -10.34 -5.60 3.24
C GLY A 62 -11.10 -4.67 4.21
N THR A 63 -10.72 -3.39 4.24
CA THR A 63 -11.35 -2.36 5.06
C THR A 63 -11.66 -1.11 4.22
N ASN A 64 -12.41 -0.17 4.78
CA ASN A 64 -12.73 1.12 4.16
C ASN A 64 -12.04 2.30 4.89
N SER A 65 -11.11 1.99 5.79
CA SER A 65 -10.43 2.94 6.67
C SER A 65 -8.97 2.51 6.79
N VAL A 66 -8.05 3.44 6.54
CA VAL A 66 -6.61 3.17 6.63
C VAL A 66 -6.20 2.82 8.06
N ARG A 67 -6.84 3.44 9.06
CA ARG A 67 -6.61 3.11 10.47
C ARG A 67 -6.96 1.66 10.76
N ASP A 68 -8.16 1.23 10.35
CA ASP A 68 -8.62 -0.14 10.60
C ASP A 68 -7.83 -1.15 9.76
N ALA A 69 -7.36 -0.74 8.57
CA ALA A 69 -6.46 -1.54 7.75
C ALA A 69 -5.15 -1.83 8.48
N PHE A 70 -4.49 -0.78 9.02
CA PHE A 70 -3.26 -0.95 9.78
C PHE A 70 -3.48 -1.78 11.04
N THR A 71 -4.56 -1.57 11.79
CA THR A 71 -4.90 -2.42 12.94
C THR A 71 -4.92 -3.90 12.56
N LYS A 72 -5.66 -4.28 11.50
CA LYS A 72 -5.74 -5.67 11.05
C LYS A 72 -4.40 -6.22 10.55
N LEU A 73 -3.63 -5.41 9.82
CA LEU A 73 -2.32 -5.82 9.31
C LEU A 73 -1.32 -6.08 10.45
N PHE A 74 -1.31 -5.22 11.47
CA PHE A 74 -0.49 -5.42 12.66
C PHE A 74 -0.94 -6.63 13.49
N GLU A 75 -2.24 -6.82 13.70
CA GLU A 75 -2.77 -8.00 14.37
C GLU A 75 -2.36 -9.29 13.65
N TYR A 76 -2.47 -9.32 12.32
CA TYR A 76 -1.99 -10.44 11.52
C TYR A 76 -0.47 -10.64 11.68
N HIS A 77 0.33 -9.58 11.56
CA HIS A 77 1.78 -9.65 11.72
C HIS A 77 2.19 -10.17 13.10
N ASN A 78 1.57 -9.67 14.16
CA ASN A 78 1.84 -10.07 15.54
C ASN A 78 1.42 -11.53 15.80
N ALA A 79 0.26 -11.96 15.28
CA ALA A 79 -0.17 -13.35 15.37
C ALA A 79 0.82 -14.31 14.70
N GLN A 80 1.42 -13.95 13.56
CA GLN A 80 2.47 -14.75 12.92
C GLN A 80 3.74 -14.88 13.78
N ARG A 81 3.94 -13.98 14.75
CA ARG A 81 5.09 -13.95 15.67
C ARG A 81 4.74 -14.47 17.07
N GLY A 82 3.53 -15.01 17.26
CA GLY A 82 3.06 -15.46 18.57
C GLY A 82 2.79 -14.32 19.57
N LYS A 83 2.65 -13.09 19.08
CA LYS A 83 2.30 -11.92 19.90
C LYS A 83 0.79 -11.61 19.77
N PRO A 84 0.12 -11.19 20.85
CA PRO A 84 -1.27 -10.76 20.79
C PRO A 84 -1.42 -9.29 20.38
N GLY A 85 -2.56 -8.95 19.75
CA GLY A 85 -3.01 -7.57 19.56
C GLY A 85 -2.41 -6.82 18.37
N GLY A 86 -2.88 -5.57 18.19
CA GLY A 86 -2.41 -4.64 17.16
C GLY A 86 -1.12 -3.90 17.54
N TYR A 87 -0.86 -2.78 16.86
CA TYR A 87 0.34 -1.97 17.08
C TYR A 87 0.45 -1.45 18.53
N LEU A 88 1.61 -1.65 19.14
CA LEU A 88 2.00 -0.99 20.39
C LEU A 88 2.94 0.17 20.11
N HIS A 89 2.81 1.28 20.84
CA HIS A 89 3.68 2.45 20.67
C HIS A 89 5.17 2.06 20.79
N GLY A 90 5.96 2.40 19.76
CA GLY A 90 7.38 2.05 19.68
C GLY A 90 7.66 0.64 19.15
N GLU A 91 6.63 -0.15 18.84
CA GLU A 91 6.79 -1.43 18.14
C GLU A 91 7.34 -1.19 16.73
N LYS A 92 8.27 -2.03 16.31
CA LYS A 92 8.86 -2.01 14.98
C LYS A 92 8.38 -3.24 14.22
N SER A 93 7.94 -3.02 12.99
CA SER A 93 7.59 -4.07 12.02
C SER A 93 8.81 -4.94 11.71
#